data_AF-M1A9R4-F1
#
_entry.id   AF-M1A9R4-F1
#
_cell.length_a   1.000
_cell.length_b   1.000
_cell.length_c   1.000
_cell.angle_alpha   90.00
_cell.angle_beta   90.00
_cell.angle_gamma   90.00
#
_symmetry.space_group_name_H-M   'P 1'
#
loop_
_entity.id
_entity.type
_entity.pdbx_description
1 polymer ?
#
loop_
_entity_poly.entity_id
_entity_poly.type
_entity_poly.pdbx_seq_one_letter_code
_entity_poly.pdbx_strand_id
1 'polypeptide(L)' 'MTFPEKQHLRQLIRDLPPKNLDRVVQIFCRGKQVERHSCSEVYVDLENEDKATLWRLYFYIETVENAKRLCEV' A
#
# COMPACT_ATOMS: atom_id res chain seq x y z
N MET A 1 4.76 -10.90 -7.21
CA MET A 1 4.55 -11.47 -5.87
C MET A 1 3.77 -12.75 -6.02
N THR A 2 4.06 -13.74 -5.16
CA THR A 2 3.28 -14.96 -4.99
C THR A 2 2.02 -14.68 -4.17
N PHE A 3 1.07 -15.62 -4.13
CA PHE A 3 -0.16 -15.47 -3.34
C PHE A 3 0.12 -15.28 -1.82
N PRO A 4 1.01 -16.07 -1.18
CA PRO A 4 1.37 -15.84 0.22
C PRO A 4 1.97 -14.44 0.48
N GLU A 5 2.81 -13.95 -0.42
CA GLU A 5 3.37 -12.59 -0.33
C GLU A 5 2.29 -11.52 -0.42
N LYS A 6 1.29 -11.68 -1.30
CA LYS A 6 0.16 -10.75 -1.39
C LYS A 6 -0.71 -10.78 -0.14
N GLN A 7 -0.94 -11.95 0.46
CA GLN A 7 -1.65 -12.07 1.73
C GLN A 7 -0.90 -11.39 2.86
N HIS A 8 0.42 -11.57 2.94
CA HIS A 8 1.25 -10.87 3.91
C HIS A 8 1.23 -9.36 3.69
N LEU A 9 1.32 -8.89 2.44
CA LEU A 9 1.22 -7.47 2.11
C LEU A 9 -0.11 -6.86 2.57
N ARG A 10 -1.22 -7.60 2.46
CA ARG A 10 -2.53 -7.18 2.98
C ARG A 10 -2.51 -6.95 4.49
N GLN A 11 -1.83 -7.82 5.25
CA GLN A 11 -1.70 -7.67 6.70
C GLN A 11 -0.90 -6.42 7.03
N LEU A 12 0.26 -6.24 6.38
CA LEU A 12 1.10 -5.06 6.62
C LEU A 12 0.37 -3.75 6.34
N ILE A 13 -0.44 -3.67 5.29
CA ILE A 13 -1.24 -2.46 4.99
C ILE A 13 -2.24 -2.15 6.11
N ARG A 14 -2.87 -3.18 6.70
CA ARG A 14 -3.84 -2.99 7.80
C ARG A 14 -3.18 -2.46 9.07
N ASP A 15 -1.92 -2.81 9.30
CA ASP A 15 -1.15 -2.40 10.48
C ASP A 15 -0.47 -1.02 10.31
N LEU A 16 -0.59 -0.41 9.12
CA LEU A 16 -0.04 0.92 8.89
C LEU A 16 -0.84 2.00 9.65
N PRO A 17 -0.14 3.00 10.22
CA PRO A 17 -0.78 4.19 10.73
C PRO A 17 -1.62 4.89 9.65
N PRO A 18 -2.76 5.50 9.99
CA PRO A 18 -3.66 6.15 9.03
C PRO A 18 -2.96 7.14 8.09
N LYS A 19 -2.00 7.91 8.61
CA LYS A 19 -1.19 8.88 7.84
C LYS A 19 -0.44 8.27 6.65
N ASN A 20 -0.11 6.98 6.73
CA ASN A 20 0.60 6.27 5.66
C ASN A 20 -0.36 5.62 4.65
N LEU A 21 -1.63 5.44 5.02
CA LEU A 21 -2.65 4.89 4.12
C LEU A 21 -2.96 5.85 2.95
N ASP A 22 -2.91 7.16 3.17
CA ASP A 22 -3.04 8.16 2.10
C ASP A 22 -2.02 7.92 0.97
N ARG A 23 -0.79 7.56 1.35
CA ARG A 23 0.27 7.27 0.39
C ARG A 23 0.06 5.93 -0.30
N VAL A 24 -0.46 4.93 0.42
CA VAL A 24 -0.86 3.64 -0.16
C VAL A 24 -1.91 3.84 -1.25
N VAL A 25 -2.95 4.65 -0.99
CA VAL A 25 -3.98 4.99 -1.98
C VAL A 25 -3.36 5.65 -3.21
N GLN A 26 -2.46 6.62 -3.02
CA GLN A 26 -1.76 7.28 -4.15
C GLN A 26 -0.96 6.30 -5.00
N ILE A 27 -0.35 5.27 -4.40
CA ILE A 27 0.38 4.22 -5.13
C ILE A 27 -0.58 3.40 -6.00
N PHE A 28 -1.74 3.02 -5.49
CA PHE A 28 -2.75 2.27 -6.24
C PHE A 28 -3.43 3.08 -7.35
N CYS A 29 -3.67 4.37 -7.11
CA CYS A 29 -4.28 5.26 -8.09
C CYS A 29 -3.28 5.72 -9.17
N ARG A 30 -1.99 5.40 -9.04
CA ARG A 30 -0.95 5.88 -9.95
C ARG A 30 -1.18 5.36 -11.38
N GLY A 31 -1.57 6.26 -12.28
CA GLY A 31 -1.81 5.94 -13.69
C GLY A 31 -3.21 5.40 -14.00
N LYS A 32 -4.03 5.20 -12.97
CA LYS A 32 -5.48 4.97 -13.13
C LYS A 32 -6.15 6.34 -13.14
N GLN A 33 -7.06 6.57 -14.09
CA GLN A 33 -8.01 7.68 -13.97
C GLN A 33 -9.03 7.31 -12.89
N VAL A 34 -8.57 7.26 -11.64
CA VAL A 34 -9.49 7.22 -10.51
C VAL A 34 -10.09 8.59 -10.47
N GLU A 35 -11.33 8.67 -10.94
CA GLU A 35 -12.21 9.81 -10.73
C GLU A 35 -12.00 10.28 -9.29
N ARG A 36 -11.37 11.44 -9.12
CA ARG A 36 -11.08 12.07 -7.82
C ARG A 36 -12.37 12.54 -7.13
N HIS A 37 -13.49 11.92 -7.43
CA HIS A 37 -14.79 12.21 -6.90
C HIS A 37 -14.95 11.44 -5.59
N SER A 38 -14.62 12.13 -4.50
CA SER A 38 -15.30 12.00 -3.19
C SER A 38 -15.42 10.59 -2.60
N CYS A 39 -14.58 9.63 -2.97
CA CYS A 39 -14.64 8.30 -2.40
C CYS A 39 -13.82 8.29 -1.10
N SER A 40 -14.52 8.31 0.04
CA SER A 40 -13.93 8.16 1.37
C SER A 40 -13.22 6.80 1.54
N GLU A 41 -13.56 5.84 0.67
CA GLU A 41 -13.10 4.47 0.72
C GLU A 41 -12.64 4.02 -0.67
N VAL A 42 -11.49 3.34 -0.72
CA VAL A 42 -10.93 2.77 -1.94
C VAL A 42 -10.83 1.26 -1.75
N TYR A 43 -11.55 0.51 -2.58
CA TYR A 43 -11.43 -0.94 -2.64
C TYR A 43 -10.32 -1.32 -3.60
N VAL A 44 -9.38 -2.13 -3.11
CA VAL A 44 -8.23 -2.59 -3.90
C VAL A 44 -8.17 -4.10 -3.88
N ASP A 45 -8.16 -4.70 -5.06
CA ASP A 45 -7.96 -6.13 -5.24
C ASP A 45 -6.50 -6.44 -5.58
N LEU A 46 -5.71 -6.77 -4.56
CA LEU A 46 -4.29 -7.15 -4.71
C LEU A 46 -4.07 -8.34 -5.66
N GLU A 47 -5.08 -9.19 -5.89
CA GLU A 47 -4.91 -10.32 -6.80
C GLU A 47 -4.83 -9.88 -8.26
N ASN A 48 -5.60 -8.84 -8.61
CA ASN A 48 -5.71 -8.29 -9.96
C ASN A 48 -4.79 -7.08 -10.21
N GLU A 49 -4.03 -6.62 -9.22
CA GLU A 49 -3.06 -5.53 -9.39
C GLU A 49 -1.80 -5.96 -10.16
N ASP A 50 -1.21 -4.99 -10.86
CA ASP A 50 0.03 -5.23 -11.59
C ASP A 50 1.22 -5.47 -10.65
N LYS A 51 2.15 -6.32 -11.10
CA LYS A 51 3.32 -6.71 -10.32
C LYS A 51 4.17 -5.50 -9.89
N ALA A 52 4.24 -4.44 -10.69
CA ALA A 52 5.06 -3.28 -10.36
C ALA A 52 4.43 -2.43 -9.24
N THR A 53 3.11 -2.26 -9.25
CA THR A 53 2.36 -1.59 -8.17
C THR A 53 2.47 -2.36 -6.86
N LEU A 54 2.32 -3.68 -6.90
CA LEU A 54 2.50 -4.54 -5.73
C LEU A 54 3.90 -4.41 -5.11
N TRP A 55 4.95 -4.40 -5.95
CA TRP A 55 6.32 -4.19 -5.45
C TRP A 55 6.56 -2.78 -4.91
N ARG A 56 6.04 -1.74 -5.57
CA ARG A 56 6.14 -0.35 -5.06
C ARG A 56 5.52 -0.23 -3.68
N LEU A 57 4.38 -0.88 -3.49
CA LEU A 57 3.69 -0.90 -2.21
C LEU A 57 4.53 -1.61 -1.14
N TYR A 58 5.02 -2.81 -1.44
CA TYR A 58 5.90 -3.56 -0.53
C TYR A 58 7.10 -2.71 -0.07
N PHE A 59 7.81 -2.09 -1.02
CA PHE A 59 8.96 -1.24 -0.69
C PHE A 59 8.57 -0.02 0.14
N TYR A 60 7.43 0.63 -0.16
CA TYR A 60 6.96 1.74 0.66
C TYR A 60 6.74 1.32 2.11
N ILE A 61 6.06 0.19 2.33
CA ILE A 61 5.78 -0.33 3.67
C ILE A 61 7.07 -0.67 4.41
N GLU A 62 8.00 -1.38 3.76
CA GLU A 62 9.31 -1.68 4.33
C GLU A 62 10.07 -0.41 4.73
N THR A 63 10.02 0.65 3.92
CA THR A 63 10.66 1.92 4.28
C THR A 63 10.01 2.60 5.47
N VAL A 64 8.68 2.50 5.61
CA VAL A 64 7.94 3.01 6.77
C VAL A 64 8.33 2.23 8.03
N GLU A 65 8.34 0.91 7.97
CA GLU A 65 8.72 0.06 9.10
C GLU A 65 10.18 0.29 9.53
N ASN A 66 11.09 0.42 8.57
CA ASN A 66 12.47 0.76 8.85
C ASN A 66 12.60 2.16 9.48
N ALA A 67 11.85 3.15 8.99
CA ALA A 67 11.85 4.48 9.58
C ALA A 67 11.32 4.47 11.01
N LYS A 68 10.26 3.71 11.32
CA LYS A 68 9.76 3.52 12.68
C LYS A 68 10.86 2.98 13.60
N ARG A 69 11.52 1.88 13.20
CA ARG A 69 12.61 1.26 13.97
C ARG A 69 13.77 2.22 14.24
N LEU A 70 14.09 3.09 13.27
CA LEU A 70 15.17 4.06 13.40
C LEU A 70 14.79 5.30 14.23
N CYS A 71 13.50 5.62 14.35
CA CYS A 71 13.01 6.75 15.14
C CYS A 71 12.66 6.37 16.60
N GLU A 72 12.65 5.09 16.95
CA GLU A 72 12.47 4.60 18.32
C GLU A 72 13.78 4.65 19.17
N VAL A 73 14.71 5.55 18.83
CA VAL A 73 16.00 5.77 19.55
C VAL A 73 15.93 7.02 20.42
#